data_AF-A0A3D1SK76-F1
#
_entry.id   AF-A0A3D1SK76-F1
#
_cell.length_a   1.000
_cell.length_b   1.000
_cell.length_c   1.000
_cell.angle_alpha   90.00
_cell.angle_beta   90.00
_cell.angle_gamma   90.00
#
_symmetry.space_group_name_H-M   'P 1'
#
loop_
_entity.id
_entity.type
_entity.pdbx_description
1 polymer ?
#
loop_
_entity_poly.entity_id
_entity_poly.type
_entity_poly.pdbx_seq_one_letter_code
_entity_poly.pdbx_strand_id
1 'polypeptide(L)'
;MQDVQKILARGDIIEDRYLVENMLGRGGFSNVYLVRDQQTDALFALKELIAQEKKERERFTLEGELLMRLEHPSLPRIQRVFEDQHYNRAYILMDYVEGPNLEELRKQQPFERFSLSQVLQIMAPIMEAVDYVHSQQPPIVHRDVKPANIIVPGSGANAVLVDFGIAKEYHQSNESIQGNFTGLQMQGPFTGVLDESKHIFFTVTGKTGQTREAPLFFEGSVRSDANLVGNYRSVDQQGQCAGDYGVWSVAPMH
;
A
#
# COMPACT_ATOMS: atom_id res chain seq x y z
N MET A 1 -22.48 -16.52 -6.96
CA MET A 1 -21.78 -15.51 -6.10
C MET A 1 -20.48 -16.04 -5.48
N GLN A 2 -20.06 -17.30 -5.70
CA GLN A 2 -18.84 -17.87 -5.10
C GLN A 2 -17.56 -17.76 -5.96
N ASP A 3 -17.67 -17.37 -7.24
CA ASP A 3 -16.53 -17.46 -8.18
C ASP A 3 -15.59 -16.25 -8.19
N VAL A 4 -15.98 -15.12 -7.57
CA VAL A 4 -15.22 -13.86 -7.68
C VAL A 4 -13.89 -13.90 -6.91
N GLN A 5 -13.75 -14.74 -5.88
CA GLN A 5 -12.57 -14.82 -5.01
C GLN A 5 -11.64 -16.02 -5.27
N LYS A 6 -11.86 -16.79 -6.34
CA LYS A 6 -11.03 -17.97 -6.62
C LYS A 6 -9.60 -17.54 -6.98
N ILE A 7 -8.62 -18.02 -6.23
CA ILE A 7 -7.19 -17.86 -6.56
C ILE A 7 -6.94 -18.49 -7.93
N LEU A 8 -6.16 -17.80 -8.79
CA LEU A 8 -5.80 -18.34 -10.10
C LEU A 8 -4.92 -19.58 -9.92
N ALA A 9 -5.28 -20.65 -10.60
CA ALA A 9 -4.57 -21.92 -10.59
C ALA A 9 -3.55 -21.99 -11.73
N ARG A 10 -2.52 -22.82 -11.56
CA ARG A 10 -1.63 -23.17 -12.66
C ARG A 10 -2.45 -23.73 -13.84
N GLY A 11 -2.20 -23.20 -15.03
CA GLY A 11 -2.95 -23.55 -16.23
C GLY A 11 -4.09 -22.59 -16.58
N ASP A 12 -4.49 -21.70 -15.66
CA ASP A 12 -5.45 -20.64 -15.98
C ASP A 12 -4.83 -19.66 -16.99
N ILE A 13 -5.67 -19.10 -17.87
CA ILE A 13 -5.26 -18.16 -18.91
C ILE A 13 -5.97 -16.82 -18.68
N ILE A 14 -5.20 -15.74 -18.66
CA ILE A 14 -5.68 -14.36 -18.51
C ILE A 14 -5.58 -13.65 -19.87
N GLU A 15 -6.65 -12.95 -20.27
CA GLU A 15 -6.78 -12.26 -21.57
C GLU A 15 -6.40 -13.14 -22.78
N ASP A 16 -6.73 -14.44 -22.74
CA ASP A 16 -6.38 -15.41 -23.81
C ASP A 16 -4.89 -15.41 -24.21
N ARG A 17 -4.00 -15.00 -23.28
CA ARG A 17 -2.58 -14.77 -23.59
C ARG A 17 -1.62 -15.17 -22.48
N TYR A 18 -1.93 -14.85 -21.22
CA TYR A 18 -1.00 -15.06 -20.11
C TYR A 18 -1.35 -16.33 -19.37
N LEU A 19 -0.54 -17.38 -19.54
CA LEU A 19 -0.69 -18.66 -18.87
C LEU A 19 -0.09 -18.59 -17.47
N VAL A 20 -0.86 -18.92 -16.43
CA VAL A 20 -0.35 -19.02 -15.06
C VAL A 20 0.53 -20.26 -14.90
N GLU A 21 1.80 -20.03 -14.57
CA GLU A 21 2.79 -21.09 -14.34
C GLU A 21 2.90 -21.45 -12.86
N ASN A 22 3.02 -20.45 -11.98
CA ASN A 22 3.17 -20.63 -10.54
C ASN A 22 2.68 -19.40 -9.76
N MET A 23 2.37 -19.59 -8.47
CA MET A 23 2.20 -18.47 -7.54
C MET A 23 3.57 -18.09 -6.97
N LEU A 24 3.94 -16.81 -7.09
CA LEU A 24 5.19 -16.24 -6.56
C LEU A 24 4.99 -15.67 -5.15
N GLY A 25 3.81 -15.11 -4.87
CA GLY A 25 3.52 -14.50 -3.60
C GLY A 25 2.04 -14.38 -3.34
N ARG A 26 1.66 -14.49 -2.07
CA ARG A 26 0.28 -14.34 -1.60
C ARG A 26 0.25 -13.30 -0.48
N GLY A 27 -0.50 -12.23 -0.69
CA GLY A 27 -0.88 -11.25 0.31
C GLY A 27 -2.30 -11.49 0.82
N GLY A 28 -2.79 -10.58 1.66
CA GLY A 28 -4.18 -10.60 2.13
C GLY A 28 -5.19 -10.35 1.01
N PHE A 29 -4.87 -9.42 0.10
CA PHE A 29 -5.79 -8.95 -0.96
C PHE A 29 -5.14 -8.88 -2.35
N SER A 30 -3.84 -9.17 -2.44
CA SER A 30 -3.11 -9.22 -3.70
C SER A 30 -2.36 -10.54 -3.84
N ASN A 31 -2.30 -11.04 -5.06
CA ASN A 31 -1.52 -12.23 -5.41
C ASN A 31 -0.52 -11.84 -6.49
N VAL A 32 0.62 -12.53 -6.52
CA VAL A 32 1.60 -12.38 -7.59
C VAL A 32 1.85 -13.75 -8.20
N TYR A 33 1.71 -13.83 -9.51
CA TYR A 33 1.87 -15.06 -10.27
C TYR A 33 3.02 -14.93 -11.26
N LEU A 34 3.74 -16.03 -11.48
CA LEU A 34 4.57 -16.19 -12.65
C LEU A 34 3.65 -16.56 -13.80
N VAL A 35 3.71 -15.79 -14.88
CA VAL A 35 2.93 -16.04 -16.08
C VAL A 35 3.83 -16.12 -17.30
N ARG A 36 3.43 -16.94 -18.27
CA ARG A 36 4.07 -17.04 -19.58
C ARG A 36 3.19 -16.37 -20.62
N ASP A 37 3.75 -15.43 -21.37
CA ASP A 37 3.09 -14.86 -22.54
C ASP A 37 3.11 -15.89 -23.69
N GLN A 38 1.94 -16.42 -24.04
CA GLN A 38 1.81 -17.45 -25.06
C GLN A 38 2.19 -16.98 -26.47
N GLN A 39 2.31 -15.67 -26.71
CA GLN A 39 2.71 -15.12 -28.01
C GLN A 39 4.23 -15.02 -28.15
N THR A 40 4.95 -14.76 -27.06
CA THR A 40 6.40 -14.48 -27.07
C THR A 40 7.24 -15.51 -26.33
N ASP A 41 6.59 -16.42 -25.59
CA ASP A 41 7.18 -17.39 -24.66
C ASP A 41 7.95 -16.74 -23.48
N ALA A 42 7.85 -15.42 -23.32
CA ALA A 42 8.50 -14.68 -22.25
C ALA A 42 7.77 -14.87 -20.90
N LEU A 43 8.55 -14.87 -19.81
CA LEU A 43 8.05 -14.94 -18.45
C LEU A 43 7.87 -13.54 -17.85
N PHE A 44 6.77 -13.36 -17.12
CA PHE A 44 6.42 -12.12 -16.43
C PHE A 44 5.90 -12.39 -15.02
N ALA A 45 5.96 -11.38 -14.16
CA ALA A 45 5.24 -11.35 -12.91
C ALA A 45 3.90 -10.62 -13.12
N LEU A 46 2.80 -11.26 -12.74
CA LEU A 46 1.44 -10.70 -12.81
C LEU A 46 0.93 -10.46 -11.39
N LYS A 47 0.85 -9.19 -10.98
CA LYS A 47 0.23 -8.80 -9.72
C LYS A 47 -1.26 -8.60 -9.93
N GLU A 48 -2.05 -9.24 -9.10
CA GLU A 48 -3.51 -9.24 -9.11
C GLU A 48 -4.04 -8.50 -7.88
N LEU A 49 -5.05 -7.68 -8.08
CA LEU A 49 -5.94 -7.15 -7.05
C LEU A 49 -7.35 -7.72 -7.27
N ILE A 50 -7.96 -8.26 -6.21
CA ILE A 50 -9.37 -8.67 -6.21
C ILE A 50 -10.15 -7.64 -5.38
N ALA A 51 -10.96 -6.81 -6.04
CA ALA A 51 -11.66 -5.71 -5.38
C ALA A 51 -13.07 -5.52 -5.96
N GLN A 52 -14.09 -5.56 -5.11
CA GLN A 52 -15.50 -5.40 -5.53
C GLN A 52 -15.78 -3.96 -5.98
N GLU A 53 -15.21 -2.98 -5.27
CA GLU A 53 -15.41 -1.58 -5.58
C GLU A 53 -14.62 -1.18 -6.82
N LYS A 54 -15.31 -0.64 -7.83
CA LYS A 54 -14.68 -0.15 -9.05
C LYS A 54 -13.61 0.91 -8.76
N LYS A 55 -13.85 1.76 -7.76
CA LYS A 55 -12.93 2.83 -7.34
C LYS A 55 -11.59 2.28 -6.86
N GLU A 56 -11.58 1.14 -6.18
CA GLU A 56 -10.33 0.49 -5.74
C GLU A 56 -9.54 -0.02 -6.95
N ARG A 57 -10.22 -0.63 -7.92
CA ARG A 57 -9.59 -1.08 -9.18
C ARG A 57 -9.05 0.09 -10.00
N GLU A 58 -9.82 1.17 -10.17
CA GLU A 58 -9.40 2.36 -10.91
C GLU A 58 -8.18 3.04 -10.29
N ARG A 59 -8.08 3.04 -8.95
CA ARG A 59 -6.88 3.55 -8.26
C ARG A 59 -5.69 2.61 -8.47
N PHE A 60 -5.92 1.29 -8.39
CA PHE A 60 -4.91 0.28 -8.69
C PHE A 60 -4.32 0.41 -10.08
N THR A 61 -5.17 0.64 -11.08
CA THR A 61 -4.70 0.84 -12.43
C THR A 61 -3.98 2.17 -12.59
N LEU A 62 -4.48 3.27 -12.00
CA LEU A 62 -3.85 4.58 -12.09
C LEU A 62 -2.46 4.61 -11.45
N GLU A 63 -2.27 3.92 -10.32
CA GLU A 63 -0.94 3.79 -9.71
C GLU A 63 -0.01 2.92 -10.56
N GLY A 64 -0.51 1.81 -11.10
CA GLY A 64 0.24 1.00 -12.07
C GLY A 64 0.70 1.83 -13.26
N GLU A 65 -0.17 2.66 -13.83
CA GLU A 65 0.15 3.56 -14.95
C GLU A 65 1.17 4.64 -14.59
N LEU A 66 1.17 5.14 -13.34
CA LEU A 66 2.21 6.04 -12.85
C LEU A 66 3.57 5.34 -12.84
N LEU A 67 3.59 4.11 -12.32
CA LEU A 67 4.80 3.30 -12.21
C LEU A 67 5.31 2.78 -13.57
N MET A 68 4.47 2.69 -14.60
CA MET A 68 4.87 2.34 -15.98
C MET A 68 5.91 3.31 -16.58
N ARG A 69 6.01 4.52 -16.05
CA ARG A 69 6.98 5.53 -16.52
C ARG A 69 8.38 5.33 -15.94
N LEU A 70 8.51 4.45 -14.95
CA LEU A 70 9.78 4.17 -14.30
C LEU A 70 10.66 3.28 -15.16
N GLU A 71 11.91 3.70 -15.32
CA GLU A 71 12.93 2.96 -16.03
C GLU A 71 14.23 3.03 -15.22
N HIS A 72 14.52 1.94 -14.51
CA HIS A 72 15.71 1.82 -13.68
C HIS A 72 16.14 0.35 -13.65
N PRO A 73 17.44 0.01 -13.78
CA PRO A 73 17.93 -1.37 -13.83
C PRO A 73 17.59 -2.19 -12.58
N SER A 74 17.46 -1.52 -11.44
CA SER A 74 17.13 -2.14 -10.15
C SER A 74 15.63 -2.07 -9.80
N LEU A 75 14.77 -1.83 -10.79
CA LEU A 75 13.30 -1.90 -10.67
C LEU A 75 12.72 -2.77 -11.81
N PRO A 76 11.68 -3.58 -11.57
CA PRO A 76 10.99 -4.28 -12.64
C PRO A 76 10.23 -3.28 -13.50
N ARG A 77 10.33 -3.39 -14.83
CA ARG A 77 9.53 -2.57 -15.73
C ARG A 77 8.09 -3.06 -15.73
N ILE A 78 7.14 -2.15 -15.60
CA ILE A 78 5.72 -2.47 -15.82
C ILE A 78 5.45 -2.45 -17.32
N GLN A 79 4.96 -3.57 -17.82
CA GLN A 79 4.66 -3.80 -19.23
C GLN A 79 3.23 -3.36 -19.56
N ARG A 80 2.27 -3.74 -18.70
CA ARG A 80 0.85 -3.48 -18.90
C ARG A 80 0.10 -3.35 -17.59
N VAL A 81 -1.00 -2.62 -17.64
CA VAL A 81 -2.00 -2.52 -16.59
C VAL A 81 -3.37 -2.70 -17.24
N PHE A 82 -4.22 -3.55 -16.67
CA PHE A 82 -5.53 -3.87 -17.24
C PHE A 82 -6.52 -4.38 -16.19
N GLU A 83 -7.82 -4.30 -16.49
CA GLU A 83 -8.90 -4.77 -15.63
C GLU A 83 -9.65 -5.94 -16.25
N ASP A 84 -10.15 -6.83 -15.39
CA ASP A 84 -11.18 -7.79 -15.72
C ASP A 84 -12.46 -7.44 -14.94
N GLN A 85 -13.42 -6.85 -15.65
CA GLN A 85 -14.69 -6.43 -15.06
C GLN A 85 -15.61 -7.62 -14.74
N HIS A 86 -15.44 -8.77 -15.39
CA HIS A 86 -16.27 -9.94 -15.16
C HIS A 86 -15.97 -10.57 -13.80
N TYR A 87 -14.68 -10.61 -13.44
CA TYR A 87 -14.22 -11.17 -12.17
C TYR A 87 -13.88 -10.12 -11.11
N ASN A 88 -14.12 -8.83 -11.35
CA ASN A 88 -13.77 -7.72 -10.45
C ASN A 88 -12.29 -7.72 -10.06
N ARG A 89 -11.42 -7.83 -11.06
CA ARG A 89 -9.96 -7.91 -10.88
C ARG A 89 -9.25 -6.80 -11.63
N ALA A 90 -8.10 -6.42 -11.12
CA ALA A 90 -7.16 -5.56 -11.82
C ALA A 90 -5.76 -6.18 -11.76
N TYR A 91 -4.99 -5.96 -12.82
CA TYR A 91 -3.73 -6.62 -13.07
C TYR A 91 -2.63 -5.63 -13.43
N ILE A 92 -1.43 -5.87 -12.90
CA ILE A 92 -0.19 -5.22 -13.31
C ILE A 92 0.77 -6.31 -13.78
N LEU A 93 1.10 -6.30 -15.07
CA LEU A 93 2.08 -7.16 -15.68
C LEU A 93 3.44 -6.47 -15.67
N MET A 94 4.45 -7.10 -15.09
CA MET A 94 5.80 -6.55 -14.96
C MET A 94 6.87 -7.59 -15.25
N ASP A 95 8.09 -7.13 -15.47
CA ASP A 95 9.24 -8.01 -15.69
C ASP A 95 9.38 -9.02 -14.55
N TYR A 96 9.56 -10.29 -14.91
CA TYR A 96 9.92 -11.32 -13.95
C TYR A 96 11.42 -11.25 -13.68
N VAL A 97 11.79 -11.12 -12.40
CA VAL A 97 13.17 -11.15 -11.95
C VAL A 97 13.46 -12.54 -11.40
N GLU A 98 14.31 -13.29 -12.08
CA GLU A 98 14.72 -14.62 -11.64
C GLU A 98 15.82 -14.53 -10.56
N GLY A 99 15.62 -15.24 -9.45
CA GLY A 99 16.61 -15.36 -8.38
C GLY A 99 15.98 -15.43 -7.00
N PRO A 100 16.77 -15.78 -5.96
CA PRO A 100 16.32 -15.76 -4.58
C PRO A 100 16.16 -14.32 -4.08
N ASN A 101 15.25 -14.13 -3.12
CA ASN A 101 15.19 -12.86 -2.40
C ASN A 101 16.24 -12.77 -1.29
N LEU A 102 16.51 -11.55 -0.80
CA LEU A 102 17.53 -11.29 0.19
C LEU A 102 17.25 -12.00 1.53
N GLU A 103 15.97 -12.21 1.88
CA GLU A 103 15.58 -12.97 3.09
C GLU A 103 15.95 -14.46 2.98
N GLU A 104 15.77 -15.06 1.81
CA GLU A 104 16.18 -16.44 1.53
C GLU A 104 17.71 -16.58 1.56
N LEU A 105 18.42 -15.65 0.93
CA LEU A 105 19.88 -15.62 0.95
C LEU A 105 20.44 -15.42 2.36
N ARG A 106 19.77 -14.60 3.19
CA ARG A 106 20.15 -14.34 4.57
C ARG A 106 20.21 -15.63 5.37
N LYS A 107 19.20 -16.51 5.22
CA LYS A 107 19.14 -17.82 5.89
C LYS A 107 20.25 -18.77 5.50
N GLN A 108 20.91 -18.54 4.37
CA GLN A 108 22.04 -19.33 3.87
C GLN A 108 23.39 -18.80 4.34
N GLN A 109 23.44 -17.60 4.93
CA GLN A 109 24.69 -17.00 5.42
C GLN A 109 25.12 -17.58 6.78
N PRO A 110 26.43 -17.61 7.08
CA PRO A 110 26.92 -17.86 8.43
C PRO A 110 26.28 -16.91 9.45
N PHE A 111 25.73 -17.47 10.53
CA PHE A 111 25.01 -16.72 11.57
C PHE A 111 23.84 -15.86 11.04
N GLU A 112 23.33 -16.21 9.85
CA GLU A 112 22.30 -15.47 9.12
C GLU A 112 22.65 -13.99 8.87
N ARG A 113 23.95 -13.70 8.67
CA ARG A 113 24.47 -12.35 8.46
C ARG A 113 25.36 -12.28 7.24
N PHE A 114 25.14 -11.24 6.44
CA PHE A 114 26.04 -10.88 5.35
C PHE A 114 27.29 -10.17 5.88
N SER A 115 28.41 -10.35 5.19
CA SER A 115 29.57 -9.48 5.37
C SER A 115 29.24 -8.05 4.91
N LEU A 116 29.97 -7.06 5.44
CA LEU A 116 29.79 -5.65 5.05
C LEU A 116 29.93 -5.47 3.53
N SER A 117 30.89 -6.17 2.90
CA SER A 117 31.10 -6.10 1.45
C SER A 117 29.86 -6.56 0.67
N GLN A 118 29.23 -7.66 1.08
CA GLN A 118 28.02 -8.15 0.43
C GLN A 118 26.85 -7.19 0.63
N VAL A 119 26.69 -6.63 1.83
CA VAL A 119 25.63 -5.64 2.11
C VAL A 119 25.80 -4.42 1.21
N LEU A 120 26.99 -3.86 1.09
CA LEU A 120 27.25 -2.69 0.24
C LEU A 120 26.97 -3.01 -1.23
N GLN A 121 27.41 -4.18 -1.71
CA GLN A 121 27.20 -4.58 -3.09
C GLN A 121 25.72 -4.77 -3.45
N ILE A 122 24.92 -5.31 -2.52
CA ILE A 122 23.48 -5.52 -2.72
C ILE A 122 22.70 -4.22 -2.53
N MET A 123 23.02 -3.42 -1.51
CA MET A 123 22.21 -2.26 -1.15
C MET A 123 22.49 -1.02 -2.00
N ALA A 124 23.69 -0.87 -2.58
CA ALA A 124 23.99 0.25 -3.47
C ALA A 124 22.97 0.40 -4.62
N PRO A 125 22.72 -0.62 -5.46
CA PRO A 125 21.73 -0.51 -6.54
C PRO A 125 20.29 -0.30 -6.04
N ILE A 126 19.97 -0.76 -4.83
CA ILE A 126 18.64 -0.56 -4.21
C ILE A 126 18.48 0.89 -3.74
N MET A 127 19.53 1.49 -3.16
CA MET A 127 19.49 2.89 -2.75
C MET A 127 19.42 3.83 -3.96
N GLU A 128 20.11 3.51 -5.06
CA GLU A 128 19.97 4.21 -6.34
C GLU A 128 18.53 4.13 -6.87
N ALA A 129 17.90 2.96 -6.80
CA ALA A 129 16.50 2.79 -7.19
C ALA A 129 15.54 3.63 -6.33
N VAL A 130 15.77 3.66 -5.01
CA VAL A 130 14.96 4.43 -4.06
C VAL A 130 15.13 5.93 -4.30
N ASP A 131 16.36 6.41 -4.51
CA ASP A 131 16.63 7.80 -4.85
C ASP A 131 15.94 8.19 -6.18
N TYR A 132 16.04 7.30 -7.19
CA TYR A 132 15.38 7.48 -8.47
C TYR A 132 13.87 7.66 -8.34
N VAL A 133 13.16 6.82 -7.59
CA VAL A 133 11.69 6.96 -7.43
C VAL A 133 11.31 8.20 -6.62
N HIS A 134 12.11 8.58 -5.63
CA HIS A 134 11.89 9.81 -4.86
C HIS A 134 12.12 11.08 -5.71
N SER A 135 12.97 11.00 -6.74
CA SER A 135 13.25 12.12 -7.66
C SER A 135 12.17 12.36 -8.71
N GLN A 136 11.17 11.46 -8.83
CA GLN A 136 10.07 11.61 -9.79
C GLN A 136 9.18 12.80 -9.46
N GLN A 137 8.38 13.24 -10.44
CA GLN A 137 7.42 14.33 -10.26
C GLN A 137 5.99 13.85 -10.59
N PRO A 138 5.10 13.66 -9.59
CA PRO A 138 5.35 13.80 -8.15
C PRO A 138 6.30 12.70 -7.61
N PRO A 139 6.94 12.91 -6.44
CA PRO A 139 7.78 11.89 -5.81
C PRO A 139 6.99 10.61 -5.54
N ILE A 140 7.61 9.47 -5.80
CA ILE A 140 7.01 8.15 -5.58
C ILE A 140 7.73 7.48 -4.41
N VAL A 141 6.96 7.05 -3.41
CA VAL A 141 7.49 6.34 -2.24
C VAL A 141 7.19 4.85 -2.38
N HIS A 142 8.22 3.99 -2.27
CA HIS A 142 8.04 2.54 -2.45
C HIS A 142 7.18 1.87 -1.34
N ARG A 143 7.28 2.38 -0.11
CA ARG A 143 6.55 1.98 1.12
C ARG A 143 6.74 0.55 1.63
N ASP A 144 7.30 -0.38 0.85
CA ASP A 144 7.52 -1.77 1.30
C ASP A 144 8.96 -2.29 1.08
N VAL A 145 9.96 -1.47 1.40
CA VAL A 145 11.37 -1.89 1.32
C VAL A 145 11.70 -2.84 2.47
N LYS A 146 11.90 -4.12 2.16
CA LYS A 146 12.26 -5.19 3.10
C LYS A 146 13.05 -6.29 2.39
N PRO A 147 13.82 -7.15 3.10
CA PRO A 147 14.64 -8.19 2.45
C PRO A 147 13.86 -9.14 1.53
N ALA A 148 12.60 -9.46 1.86
CA ALA A 148 11.76 -10.32 1.02
C ALA A 148 11.38 -9.68 -0.34
N ASN A 149 11.51 -8.36 -0.48
CA ASN A 149 11.20 -7.60 -1.69
C ASN A 149 12.46 -7.19 -2.48
N ILE A 150 13.62 -7.72 -2.12
CA ILE A 150 14.87 -7.49 -2.85
C ILE A 150 15.28 -8.82 -3.48
N ILE A 151 15.12 -8.95 -4.79
CA ILE A 151 15.57 -10.13 -5.54
C ILE A 151 17.04 -9.91 -5.91
N VAL A 152 17.86 -10.94 -5.74
CA VAL A 152 19.30 -10.86 -5.97
C VAL A 152 19.71 -11.86 -7.05
N PRO A 153 19.68 -11.45 -8.33
CA PRO A 153 20.20 -12.27 -9.42
C PRO A 153 21.72 -12.42 -9.31
N GLY A 154 22.20 -13.66 -9.20
CA GLY A 154 23.63 -13.97 -9.22
C GLY A 154 24.44 -13.34 -8.07
N SER A 155 25.35 -12.43 -8.40
CA SER A 155 26.43 -11.97 -7.50
C SER A 155 26.12 -10.74 -6.63
N GLY A 156 24.89 -10.19 -6.67
CA GLY A 156 24.49 -9.05 -5.84
C GLY A 156 24.40 -7.71 -6.55
N ALA A 157 25.24 -7.46 -7.57
CA ALA A 157 25.34 -6.17 -8.25
C ALA A 157 24.09 -5.79 -9.06
N ASN A 158 23.29 -6.79 -9.43
CA ASN A 158 22.05 -6.61 -10.20
C ASN A 158 20.81 -6.77 -9.32
N ALA A 159 20.92 -6.47 -8.02
CA ALA A 159 19.79 -6.60 -7.10
C ALA A 159 18.64 -5.69 -7.56
N VAL A 160 17.43 -6.25 -7.55
CA VAL A 160 16.22 -5.57 -8.01
C VAL A 160 15.25 -5.43 -6.84
N LEU A 161 14.80 -4.20 -6.61
CA LEU A 161 13.72 -3.92 -5.68
C LEU A 161 12.38 -4.19 -6.37
N VAL A 162 11.63 -5.14 -5.84
CA VAL A 162 10.33 -5.55 -6.39
C VAL A 162 9.19 -5.21 -5.44
N ASP A 163 7.97 -5.37 -5.95
CA ASP A 163 6.73 -5.23 -5.17
C ASP A 163 6.62 -3.86 -4.47
N PHE A 164 6.37 -2.84 -5.30
CA PHE A 164 5.87 -1.56 -4.79
C PHE A 164 4.66 -1.84 -3.90
N GLY A 165 4.62 -1.16 -2.75
CA GLY A 165 3.60 -1.30 -1.73
C GLY A 165 2.19 -0.88 -2.17
N ILE A 166 1.96 -0.70 -3.48
CA ILE A 166 0.71 -0.39 -4.17
C ILE A 166 -0.49 -1.02 -3.43
N ALA A 167 -0.49 -2.35 -3.30
CA ALA A 167 -1.57 -3.12 -2.69
C ALA A 167 -1.93 -2.72 -1.25
N LYS A 168 -0.95 -2.23 -0.47
CA LYS A 168 -1.09 -1.87 0.94
C LYS A 168 -1.76 -0.51 1.15
N GLU A 169 -1.72 0.39 0.15
CA GLU A 169 -2.45 1.66 0.20
C GLU A 169 -3.95 1.47 0.03
N TYR A 170 -4.40 0.52 -0.80
CA TYR A 170 -5.83 0.36 -1.12
C TYR A 170 -6.72 0.02 0.06
N HIS A 171 -6.18 -0.60 1.10
CA HIS A 171 -6.89 -0.88 2.34
C HIS A 171 -6.30 -0.18 3.58
N GLN A 172 -5.41 0.82 3.41
CA GLN A 172 -5.42 1.96 4.33
C GLN A 172 -6.61 2.87 4.00
N SER A 173 -7.77 2.25 3.85
CA SER A 173 -9.06 2.91 3.82
C SER A 173 -9.23 3.53 5.20
N ASN A 174 -9.07 4.85 5.29
CA ASN A 174 -9.88 5.71 6.14
C ASN A 174 -10.47 4.96 7.35
N GLU A 175 -9.68 4.73 8.40
CA GLU A 175 -10.14 3.92 9.53
C GLU A 175 -11.36 4.64 10.13
N SER A 176 -12.51 3.98 10.03
CA SER A 176 -13.74 4.51 10.61
C SER A 176 -13.64 4.36 12.12
N ILE A 177 -13.66 5.49 12.80
CA ILE A 177 -13.59 5.57 14.24
C ILE A 177 -14.92 6.07 14.79
N GLN A 178 -15.25 5.61 15.98
CA GLN A 178 -16.39 6.11 16.73
C GLN A 178 -15.99 6.33 18.17
N GLY A 179 -16.72 7.18 18.87
CA GLY A 179 -16.38 7.49 20.24
C GLY A 179 -17.25 8.58 20.84
N ASN A 180 -16.80 9.11 21.97
CA ASN A 180 -17.43 10.26 22.61
C ASN A 180 -16.44 11.42 22.70
N PHE A 181 -16.89 12.60 22.28
CA PHE A 181 -16.10 13.83 22.31
C PHE A 181 -16.59 14.76 23.42
N THR A 182 -15.65 15.39 24.14
CA THR A 182 -15.91 16.55 25.00
C THR A 182 -14.88 17.65 24.72
N GLY A 183 -15.34 18.78 24.19
CA GLY A 183 -14.51 19.93 23.78
C GLY A 183 -15.34 20.92 22.95
N LEU A 184 -14.83 22.14 22.70
CA LEU A 184 -15.54 23.18 21.92
C LEU A 184 -16.98 23.47 22.39
N GLN A 185 -17.24 23.43 23.69
CA GLN A 185 -18.60 23.52 24.28
C GLN A 185 -19.59 22.44 23.81
N MET A 186 -19.11 21.36 23.19
CA MET A 186 -19.90 20.21 22.75
C MET A 186 -19.57 18.96 23.56
N GLN A 187 -20.59 18.11 23.72
CA GLN A 187 -20.45 16.79 24.32
C GLN A 187 -21.42 15.83 23.63
N GLY A 188 -20.90 14.76 23.04
CA GLY A 188 -21.73 13.78 22.34
C GLY A 188 -20.94 12.70 21.61
N PRO A 189 -21.63 11.71 21.04
CA PRO A 189 -21.01 10.72 20.19
C PRO A 189 -20.45 11.39 18.93
N PHE A 190 -19.37 10.85 18.39
CA PHE A 190 -18.89 11.19 17.06
C PHE A 190 -18.64 9.93 16.25
N THR A 191 -18.75 10.09 14.94
CA THR A 191 -18.20 9.16 13.95
C THR A 191 -17.20 9.94 13.13
N GLY A 192 -16.11 9.28 12.76
CA GLY A 192 -15.03 9.92 12.07
C GLY A 192 -14.19 8.96 11.27
N VAL A 193 -13.22 9.54 10.56
CA VAL A 193 -12.35 8.88 9.63
C VAL A 193 -10.92 9.34 9.89
N LEU A 194 -9.99 8.39 10.00
CA LEU A 194 -8.55 8.65 10.08
C LEU A 194 -7.93 8.61 8.68
N ASP A 195 -7.38 9.72 8.19
CA ASP A 195 -6.70 9.74 6.89
C ASP A 195 -5.26 9.19 6.97
N GLU A 196 -4.62 9.05 5.80
CA GLU A 196 -3.24 8.55 5.65
C GLU A 196 -2.19 9.39 6.40
N SER A 197 -2.50 10.65 6.73
CA SER A 197 -1.65 11.58 7.48
C SER A 197 -1.97 11.60 8.99
N LYS A 198 -2.83 10.69 9.46
CA LYS A 198 -3.35 10.61 10.83
C LYS A 198 -4.20 11.81 11.26
N HIS A 199 -4.80 12.53 10.32
CA HIS A 199 -5.81 13.54 10.64
C HIS A 199 -7.15 12.88 10.89
N ILE A 200 -7.91 13.46 11.83
CA ILE A 200 -9.23 12.95 12.18
C ILE A 200 -10.29 13.88 11.59
N PHE A 201 -11.10 13.33 10.70
CA PHE A 201 -12.33 13.96 10.24
C PHE A 201 -13.46 13.41 11.10
N PHE A 202 -14.24 14.24 11.78
CA PHE A 202 -15.40 13.73 12.51
C PHE A 202 -16.55 14.72 12.57
N THR A 203 -17.73 14.16 12.76
CA THR A 203 -18.97 14.92 12.94
C THR A 203 -19.39 14.84 14.40
N VAL A 204 -19.58 16.00 15.03
CA VAL A 204 -20.12 16.09 16.41
C VAL A 204 -21.54 16.62 16.35
N THR A 205 -22.46 15.91 16.99
CA THR A 205 -23.81 16.41 17.24
C THR A 205 -23.89 16.99 18.66
N GLY A 206 -24.03 18.32 18.76
CA GLY A 206 -24.21 18.99 20.04
C GLY A 206 -25.58 18.74 20.66
N LYS A 207 -25.74 18.97 21.98
CA LYS A 207 -26.99 18.78 22.74
C LYS A 207 -28.18 19.59 22.24
N THR A 208 -27.94 20.64 21.44
CA THR A 208 -28.96 21.51 20.83
C THR A 208 -29.30 21.12 19.38
N GLY A 209 -28.79 20.00 18.87
CA GLY A 209 -29.01 19.53 17.49
C GLY A 209 -28.14 20.22 16.44
N GLN A 210 -27.24 21.14 16.85
CA GLN A 210 -26.25 21.71 15.96
C GLN A 210 -25.20 20.65 15.59
N THR A 211 -25.01 20.45 14.30
CA THR A 211 -24.01 19.53 13.76
C THR A 211 -22.84 20.35 13.21
N ARG A 212 -21.63 20.02 13.66
CA ARG A 212 -20.41 20.56 13.07
C ARG A 212 -19.67 19.45 12.33
N GLU A 213 -19.45 19.68 11.05
CA GLU A 213 -18.51 18.93 10.24
C GLU A 213 -17.25 19.80 10.14
N ALA A 214 -16.18 19.39 10.80
CA ALA A 214 -14.90 20.10 10.69
C ALA A 214 -13.73 19.12 10.80
N PRO A 215 -12.71 19.25 9.95
CA PRO A 215 -11.46 18.51 10.12
C PRO A 215 -10.76 18.99 11.39
N LEU A 216 -10.39 18.06 12.28
CA LEU A 216 -9.55 18.37 13.44
C LEU A 216 -8.18 17.71 13.32
N PHE A 217 -7.15 18.52 13.55
CA PHE A 217 -5.78 18.07 13.74
C PHE A 217 -5.56 17.84 15.23
N PHE A 218 -5.15 16.63 15.62
CA PHE A 218 -4.85 16.29 17.00
C PHE A 218 -3.35 16.22 17.25
N GLU A 219 -2.91 16.88 18.33
CA GLU A 219 -1.55 16.79 18.84
C GLU A 219 -1.60 16.44 20.34
N GLY A 220 -1.23 15.21 20.68
CA GLY A 220 -1.32 14.72 22.06
C GLY A 220 -0.90 13.27 22.24
N SER A 221 -1.24 12.72 23.41
CA SER A 221 -0.80 11.39 23.84
C SER A 221 -1.98 10.43 24.00
N VAL A 222 -1.76 9.16 23.64
CA VAL A 222 -2.67 8.05 23.95
C VAL A 222 -2.45 7.62 25.39
N ARG A 223 -3.51 7.63 26.21
CA ARG A 223 -3.48 7.10 27.57
C ARG A 223 -3.73 5.59 27.58
N SER A 224 -3.32 4.93 28.66
CA SER A 224 -3.42 3.47 28.85
C SER A 224 -4.85 2.92 28.86
N ASP A 225 -5.85 3.80 28.95
CA ASP A 225 -7.29 3.52 28.93
C ASP A 225 -7.91 3.74 27.53
N ALA A 226 -7.09 3.87 26.49
CA ALA A 226 -7.48 4.19 25.11
C ALA A 226 -8.12 5.58 24.92
N ASN A 227 -8.02 6.46 25.91
CA ASN A 227 -8.39 7.87 25.76
C ASN A 227 -7.23 8.65 25.13
N LEU A 228 -7.55 9.51 24.16
CA LEU A 228 -6.57 10.45 23.59
C LEU A 228 -6.75 11.80 24.29
N VAL A 229 -5.63 12.40 24.71
CA VAL A 229 -5.62 13.70 25.40
C VAL A 229 -4.57 14.60 24.78
N GLY A 230 -4.98 15.81 24.39
CA GLY A 230 -4.10 16.72 23.65
C GLY A 230 -4.79 18.00 23.22
N ASN A 231 -4.02 18.80 22.50
CA ASN A 231 -4.52 19.98 21.82
C ASN A 231 -5.12 19.55 20.48
N TYR A 232 -6.20 20.21 20.07
CA TYR A 232 -6.72 20.05 18.72
C TYR A 232 -6.90 21.39 18.02
N ARG A 233 -6.81 21.37 16.70
CA ARG A 233 -6.99 22.54 15.84
C ARG A 233 -8.03 22.22 14.77
N SER A 234 -9.07 23.04 14.70
CA SER A 234 -10.04 23.04 13.60
C SER A 234 -9.64 24.07 12.57
N VAL A 235 -9.77 23.73 11.29
CA VAL A 235 -9.64 24.69 10.20
C VAL A 235 -11.03 24.89 9.60
N ASP A 236 -11.51 26.14 9.54
CA ASP A 236 -12.78 26.44 8.89
C ASP A 236 -12.63 26.51 7.36
N GLN A 237 -13.76 26.67 6.65
CA GLN A 237 -13.79 26.76 5.19
C GLN A 237 -13.03 27.98 4.63
N GLN A 238 -12.61 28.91 5.49
CA GLN A 238 -11.88 30.13 5.14
C GLN A 238 -10.38 30.02 5.47
N GLY A 239 -9.92 28.84 5.92
CA GLY A 239 -8.52 28.59 6.29
C GLY A 239 -8.13 29.21 7.64
N GLN A 240 -9.08 29.76 8.39
CA GLN A 240 -8.85 30.24 9.74
C GLN A 240 -8.81 29.06 10.70
N CYS A 241 -7.84 29.10 11.60
CA CYS A 241 -7.64 28.03 12.56
C CYS A 241 -8.08 28.46 13.95
N ALA A 242 -9.03 27.73 14.52
CA ALA A 242 -9.40 27.82 15.92
C ALA A 242 -8.96 26.54 16.63
N GLY A 243 -8.16 26.67 17.69
CA GLY A 243 -7.69 25.54 18.49
C GLY A 243 -8.17 25.66 19.94
N ASP A 244 -8.39 24.52 20.58
CA ASP A 244 -8.77 24.42 22.00
C ASP A 244 -8.30 23.05 22.54
N TYR A 245 -8.40 22.85 23.85
CA TYR A 245 -8.04 21.60 24.51
C TYR A 245 -9.27 20.71 24.71
N GLY A 246 -9.10 19.38 24.74
CA GLY A 246 -10.20 18.48 25.08
C GLY A 246 -9.77 17.03 25.19
N VAL A 247 -10.77 16.20 25.48
CA VAL A 247 -10.59 14.79 25.81
C VAL A 247 -11.62 13.98 25.03
N TRP A 248 -11.18 12.92 24.37
CA TRP A 248 -12.08 11.98 23.71
C TRP A 248 -11.64 10.53 23.92
N SER A 249 -12.62 9.64 23.91
CA SER A 249 -12.42 8.21 23.78
C SER A 249 -12.62 7.81 22.32
N VAL A 250 -11.69 7.06 21.75
CA VAL A 250 -11.76 6.55 20.37
C VAL A 250 -11.79 5.02 20.43
N ALA A 251 -12.70 4.42 19.67
CA ALA A 251 -12.71 3.00 19.39
C ALA A 251 -12.85 2.77 17.88
N PRO A 252 -12.25 1.69 17.33
CA PRO A 252 -12.55 1.26 15.99
C PRO A 252 -14.05 0.99 15.82
N MET A 253 -14.60 1.34 14.66
CA MET A 253 -15.94 0.95 14.28
C MET A 253 -15.86 -0.46 13.65
N HIS A 254 -16.39 -1.47 14.35
CA HIS A 254 -16.41 -2.87 13.91
C HIS A 254 -17.66 -3.20 13.07
#